data_AF-A0A6L4ZC66-F1
#
_entry.id   AF-A0A6L4ZC66-F1
#
_cell.length_a   1.000
_cell.length_b   1.000
_cell.length_c   1.000
_cell.angle_alpha   90.00
_cell.angle_beta   90.00
_cell.angle_gamma   90.00
#
_symmetry.space_group_name_H-M   'P 1'
#
loop_
_entity.id
_entity.type
_entity.pdbx_description
1 polymer ?
#
loop_
_entity_poly.entity_id
_entity_poly.type
_entity_poly.pdbx_seq_one_letter_code
_entity_poly.pdbx_strand_id
1 'polypeptide(L)'
;MVLAEKKYIPKVFAALVRVISVVRSVVAMEQGAVGPDKDCGYEGPFLKAITGIPISMEGKTAACAHFSPIGNIASACCDLWSNESVQNIKLLSGMAPTAYMEQLEYDARLMNEALKAGKLHRDVLQQLLVSSDIYTDPQALILSPVNVIRLSKELIKGDSYVANARNGALAAIDIIEEALHSGNMRLSEMEISYLPILRDDLNSIPDNESDFIEMMLPLIDGSKFIPAEYGL
;
A
#
# COMPACT_ATOMS: atom_id res chain seq x y z
N MET A 1 -3.16 -0.37 -8.30
CA MET A 1 -3.34 1.09 -8.20
C MET A 1 -3.63 1.76 -9.53
N VAL A 2 -2.67 1.95 -10.45
CA VAL A 2 -2.90 2.70 -11.71
C VAL A 2 -4.02 2.12 -12.59
N LEU A 3 -4.14 0.79 -12.69
CA LEU A 3 -5.22 0.15 -13.45
C LEU A 3 -6.60 0.39 -12.81
N ALA A 4 -6.68 0.50 -11.48
CA ALA A 4 -7.93 0.81 -10.79
C ALA A 4 -8.36 2.26 -11.02
N GLU A 5 -7.40 3.20 -11.02
CA GLU A 5 -7.67 4.60 -11.37
C GLU A 5 -8.17 4.75 -12.82
N LYS A 6 -7.67 3.90 -13.73
CA LYS A 6 -8.16 3.80 -15.11
C LYS A 6 -9.45 2.98 -15.26
N LYS A 7 -10.02 2.47 -14.16
CA LYS A 7 -11.23 1.64 -14.11
C LYS A 7 -11.13 0.33 -14.90
N TYR A 8 -9.92 -0.22 -15.04
CA TYR A 8 -9.69 -1.52 -15.67
C TYR A 8 -9.79 -2.69 -14.69
N ILE A 9 -9.63 -2.42 -13.40
CA ILE A 9 -9.82 -3.39 -12.32
C ILE A 9 -10.58 -2.71 -11.17
N PRO A 10 -11.28 -3.47 -10.30
CA PRO A 10 -11.90 -2.92 -9.11
C PRO A 10 -10.88 -2.33 -8.14
N LYS A 11 -11.27 -1.25 -7.44
CA LYS A 11 -10.45 -0.62 -6.39
C LYS A 11 -10.28 -1.53 -5.18
N VAL A 12 -11.31 -2.30 -4.82
CA VAL A 12 -11.22 -3.32 -3.76
C VAL A 12 -10.14 -4.35 -4.08
N PHE A 13 -10.07 -4.82 -5.33
CA PHE A 13 -9.04 -5.74 -5.77
C PHE A 13 -7.63 -5.11 -5.68
N ALA A 14 -7.50 -3.85 -6.11
CA ALA A 14 -6.22 -3.13 -5.99
C ALA A 14 -5.75 -2.96 -4.53
N ALA A 15 -6.68 -2.78 -3.58
CA ALA A 15 -6.36 -2.76 -2.16
C ALA A 15 -5.86 -4.13 -1.67
N LEU A 16 -6.51 -5.24 -2.05
CA LEU A 16 -6.05 -6.58 -1.69
C LEU A 16 -4.66 -6.88 -2.24
N VAL A 17 -4.39 -6.55 -3.50
CA VAL A 17 -3.07 -6.73 -4.13
C VAL A 17 -1.98 -5.98 -3.35
N ARG A 18 -2.27 -4.79 -2.82
CA ARG A 18 -1.32 -4.04 -2.00
C ARG A 18 -1.01 -4.74 -0.67
N VAL A 19 -2.01 -5.35 -0.05
CA VAL A 19 -1.81 -6.12 1.19
C VAL A 19 -1.00 -7.38 0.91
N ILE A 20 -1.30 -8.07 -0.19
CA ILE A 20 -0.56 -9.27 -0.63
C ILE A 20 0.91 -8.94 -0.94
N SER A 21 1.20 -7.78 -1.55
CA SER A 21 2.56 -7.41 -1.91
C SER A 21 3.50 -7.22 -0.70
N VAL A 22 2.94 -6.99 0.50
CA VAL A 22 3.72 -6.90 1.75
C VAL A 22 4.56 -8.16 1.97
N VAL A 23 3.97 -9.34 1.74
CA VAL A 23 4.65 -10.63 1.96
C VAL A 23 5.82 -10.82 1.01
N ARG A 24 5.73 -10.27 -0.21
CA ARG A 24 6.85 -10.26 -1.16
C ARG A 24 7.93 -9.28 -0.72
N SER A 25 7.55 -8.08 -0.29
CA SER A 25 8.51 -7.01 -0.01
C SER A 25 9.21 -7.19 1.34
N VAL A 26 8.60 -7.87 2.31
CA VAL A 26 9.23 -8.17 3.62
C VAL A 26 10.49 -9.04 3.47
N VAL A 27 10.55 -9.87 2.44
CA VAL A 27 11.70 -10.74 2.14
C VAL A 27 12.99 -9.92 1.99
N ALA A 28 12.94 -8.69 1.48
CA ALA A 28 14.15 -7.86 1.39
C ALA A 28 14.80 -7.64 2.77
N MET A 29 13.98 -7.46 3.82
CA MET A 29 14.46 -7.25 5.20
C MET A 29 14.89 -8.57 5.83
N GLU A 30 14.21 -9.67 5.53
CA GLU A 30 14.64 -11.02 5.92
C GLU A 30 16.02 -11.36 5.31
N GLN A 31 16.32 -10.80 4.14
CA GLN A 31 17.63 -10.90 3.46
C GLN A 31 18.62 -9.77 3.86
N GLY A 32 18.31 -8.97 4.88
CA GLY A 32 19.25 -8.03 5.50
C GLY A 32 19.13 -6.57 5.06
N ALA A 33 18.12 -6.18 4.27
CA ALA A 33 17.83 -4.77 4.03
C ALA A 33 17.39 -4.07 5.33
N VAL A 34 17.80 -2.80 5.51
CA VAL A 34 17.54 -2.01 6.73
C VAL A 34 16.79 -0.70 6.45
N GLY A 35 16.30 -0.52 5.23
CA GLY A 35 15.62 0.69 4.76
C GLY A 35 16.57 1.86 4.44
N PRO A 36 16.01 3.02 4.06
CA PRO A 36 14.57 3.25 3.86
C PRO A 36 14.01 2.45 2.67
N ASP A 37 12.77 1.98 2.80
CA ASP A 37 12.04 1.35 1.68
C ASP A 37 11.77 2.35 0.52
N LYS A 38 11.41 1.82 -0.66
CA LYS A 38 11.16 2.57 -1.91
C LYS A 38 9.86 3.38 -1.82
N ASP A 39 9.89 4.61 -2.31
CA ASP A 39 8.78 5.59 -2.30
C ASP A 39 7.43 5.10 -2.87
N CYS A 40 7.42 4.50 -4.06
CA CYS A 40 6.19 3.94 -4.65
C CYS A 40 5.75 2.59 -4.05
N GLY A 41 6.53 2.04 -3.11
CA GLY A 41 6.19 0.87 -2.33
C GLY A 41 5.17 1.24 -1.27
N TYR A 42 3.91 1.45 -1.66
CA TYR A 42 2.87 1.81 -0.68
C TYR A 42 2.57 0.70 0.34
N GLU A 43 3.19 -0.47 0.22
CA GLU A 43 3.26 -1.47 1.29
C GLU A 43 4.21 -1.08 2.43
N GLY A 44 5.02 -0.03 2.25
CA GLY A 44 5.98 0.51 3.21
C GLY A 44 5.42 0.67 4.63
N PRO A 45 4.22 1.23 4.86
CA PRO A 45 3.66 1.32 6.21
C PRO A 45 3.53 -0.03 6.92
N PHE A 46 3.23 -1.11 6.18
CA PHE A 46 3.18 -2.47 6.72
C PHE A 46 4.59 -2.98 7.02
N LEU A 47 5.55 -2.74 6.12
CA LEU A 47 6.95 -3.10 6.34
C LEU A 47 7.51 -2.42 7.60
N LYS A 48 7.22 -1.13 7.79
CA LYS A 48 7.55 -0.37 9.00
C LYS A 48 6.88 -0.94 10.24
N ALA A 49 5.61 -1.31 10.16
CA ALA A 49 4.89 -1.91 11.29
C ALA A 49 5.42 -3.28 11.68
N ILE A 50 5.86 -4.10 10.70
CA ILE A 50 6.37 -5.46 10.92
C ILE A 50 7.83 -5.42 11.39
N THR A 51 8.68 -4.60 10.76
CA THR A 51 10.15 -4.68 10.91
C THR A 51 10.77 -3.49 11.64
N GLY A 52 10.06 -2.37 11.75
CA GLY A 52 10.58 -1.14 12.34
C GLY A 52 11.55 -0.34 11.46
N ILE A 53 11.76 -0.71 10.19
CA ILE A 53 12.61 0.04 9.27
C ILE A 53 12.03 1.43 8.95
N PRO A 54 12.87 2.41 8.58
CA PRO A 54 12.39 3.63 7.95
C PRO A 54 11.81 3.34 6.55
N ILE A 55 10.90 4.19 6.09
CA ILE A 55 10.27 4.09 4.76
C ILE A 55 10.24 5.43 4.05
N SER A 56 10.48 5.41 2.74
CA SER A 56 10.11 6.52 1.87
C SER A 56 8.68 6.32 1.40
N MET A 57 7.92 7.41 1.31
CA MET A 57 6.55 7.41 0.78
C MET A 57 6.38 8.55 -0.21
N GLU A 58 5.38 8.40 -1.07
CA GLU A 58 4.93 9.43 -2.00
C GLU A 58 3.41 9.57 -1.91
N GLY A 59 2.85 10.67 -2.43
CA GLY A 59 1.40 10.90 -2.40
C GLY A 59 1.04 12.22 -3.06
N LYS A 60 0.46 13.17 -2.31
CA LYS A 60 -0.06 14.44 -2.88
C LYS A 60 0.98 15.21 -3.71
N THR A 61 2.25 15.15 -3.32
CA THR A 61 3.36 15.88 -3.95
C THR A 61 4.04 15.07 -5.06
N ALA A 62 3.55 13.86 -5.34
CA ALA A 62 3.96 13.00 -6.46
C ALA A 62 2.96 13.03 -7.64
N ALA A 63 2.03 13.98 -7.65
CA ALA A 63 1.08 14.17 -8.75
C ALA A 63 1.74 14.46 -10.11
N CYS A 64 3.04 14.80 -10.14
CA CYS A 64 3.82 14.88 -11.38
C CYS A 64 4.05 13.52 -12.06
N ALA A 65 4.08 12.43 -11.29
CA ALA A 65 4.35 11.11 -11.81
C ALA A 65 3.06 10.37 -12.16
N HIS A 66 2.10 10.35 -11.22
CA HIS A 66 0.82 9.68 -11.40
C HIS A 66 -0.24 10.21 -10.44
N PHE A 67 -1.51 9.91 -10.75
CA PHE A 67 -2.64 10.19 -9.86
C PHE A 67 -2.92 9.00 -8.96
N SER A 68 -3.37 9.28 -7.75
CA SER A 68 -3.54 8.29 -6.70
C SER A 68 -4.63 8.74 -5.72
N PRO A 69 -5.41 7.80 -5.14
CA PRO A 69 -6.39 8.12 -4.10
C PRO A 69 -5.77 8.27 -2.70
N ILE A 70 -4.45 8.10 -2.57
CA ILE A 70 -3.72 8.11 -1.29
C ILE A 70 -2.75 9.28 -1.22
N GLY A 71 -3.31 10.49 -1.13
CA GLY A 71 -2.57 11.74 -1.21
C GLY A 71 -1.88 12.13 0.09
N ASN A 72 -2.67 12.43 1.12
CA ASN A 72 -2.20 12.85 2.44
C ASN A 72 -1.90 11.64 3.32
N ILE A 73 -2.75 10.60 3.29
CA ILE A 73 -2.62 9.44 4.19
C ILE A 73 -1.29 8.70 4.02
N ALA A 74 -0.69 8.73 2.84
CA ALA A 74 0.62 8.14 2.58
C ALA A 74 1.74 8.79 3.42
N SER A 75 1.59 10.06 3.81
CA SER A 75 2.54 10.76 4.69
C SER A 75 2.35 10.48 6.18
N ALA A 76 1.30 9.74 6.57
CA ALA A 76 0.97 9.54 7.99
C ALA A 76 2.08 8.81 8.78
N CYS A 77 2.89 7.99 8.11
CA CYS A 77 3.94 7.20 8.75
C CYS A 77 5.30 7.27 8.03
N CYS A 78 5.48 8.18 7.07
CA CYS A 78 6.71 8.27 6.27
C CYS A 78 7.91 8.74 7.10
N ASP A 79 9.11 8.29 6.72
CA ASP A 79 10.38 8.84 7.22
C ASP A 79 11.06 9.71 6.16
N LEU A 80 10.85 9.37 4.88
CA LEU A 80 11.20 10.20 3.72
C LEU A 80 9.95 10.48 2.86
N TRP A 81 9.96 11.61 2.17
CA TRP A 81 8.85 12.07 1.32
C TRP A 81 9.35 12.36 -0.10
N SER A 82 8.73 11.73 -1.08
CA SER A 82 9.15 11.73 -2.48
C SER A 82 8.08 12.30 -3.42
N ASN A 83 8.53 12.85 -4.55
CA ASN A 83 7.68 13.23 -5.68
C ASN A 83 7.61 12.13 -6.77
N GLU A 84 8.10 10.92 -6.49
CA GLU A 84 8.28 9.77 -7.41
C GLU A 84 9.23 10.11 -8.57
N SER A 85 8.73 10.86 -9.56
CA SER A 85 9.49 11.21 -10.75
C SER A 85 8.92 12.45 -11.43
N VAL A 86 9.79 13.29 -11.96
CA VAL A 86 9.41 14.44 -12.78
C VAL A 86 10.43 14.64 -13.89
N GLN A 87 9.94 14.94 -15.10
CA GLN A 87 10.81 15.25 -16.22
C GLN A 87 11.60 16.54 -15.96
N ASN A 88 12.87 16.58 -16.36
CA ASN A 88 13.72 17.76 -16.20
C ASN A 88 13.40 18.86 -17.23
N ILE A 89 12.28 19.55 -17.04
CA ILE A 89 11.77 20.62 -17.91
C ILE A 89 11.72 21.97 -17.17
N LYS A 90 11.70 23.07 -17.93
CA LYS A 90 11.58 24.42 -17.37
C LYS A 90 10.11 24.78 -17.09
N LEU A 91 9.82 25.21 -15.87
CA LEU A 91 8.58 25.85 -15.42
C LEU A 91 8.81 27.36 -15.25
N LEU A 92 7.74 28.10 -14.94
CA LEU A 92 7.83 29.54 -14.65
C LEU A 92 8.73 29.82 -13.43
N SER A 93 8.66 29.00 -12.38
CA SER A 93 9.42 29.15 -11.13
C SER A 93 10.87 28.68 -11.22
N GLY A 94 11.21 27.78 -12.14
CA GLY A 94 12.49 27.08 -12.11
C GLY A 94 12.47 25.80 -12.94
N MET A 95 13.47 24.93 -12.78
CA MET A 95 13.39 23.58 -13.32
C MET A 95 12.38 22.76 -12.50
N ALA A 96 11.63 21.86 -13.14
CA ALA A 96 10.60 21.08 -12.47
C ALA A 96 11.13 20.29 -11.25
N PRO A 97 12.30 19.63 -11.29
CA PRO A 97 12.89 19.01 -10.10
C PRO A 97 13.11 20.01 -8.94
N THR A 98 13.51 21.25 -9.23
CA THR A 98 13.67 22.30 -8.20
C THR A 98 12.33 22.71 -7.60
N ALA A 99 11.30 22.87 -8.44
CA ALA A 99 9.96 23.24 -7.97
C ALA A 99 9.34 22.15 -7.07
N TYR A 100 9.47 20.87 -7.44
CA TYR A 100 8.97 19.77 -6.61
C TYR A 100 9.82 19.56 -5.35
N MET A 101 11.15 19.73 -5.42
CA MET A 101 12.00 19.71 -4.23
C MET A 101 11.57 20.77 -3.20
N GLU A 102 11.21 21.98 -3.66
CA GLU A 102 10.70 23.03 -2.77
C GLU A 102 9.38 22.60 -2.09
N GLN A 103 8.46 21.97 -2.82
CA GLN A 103 7.20 21.46 -2.26
C GLN A 103 7.45 20.34 -1.22
N LEU A 104 8.31 19.37 -1.54
CA LEU A 104 8.68 18.29 -0.62
C LEU A 104 9.32 18.84 0.66
N GLU A 105 10.18 19.85 0.53
CA GLU A 105 10.83 20.52 1.66
C GLU A 105 9.79 21.19 2.59
N TYR A 106 8.75 21.83 2.03
CA TYR A 106 7.69 22.41 2.87
C TYR A 106 6.84 21.36 3.59
N ASP A 107 6.52 20.25 2.92
CA ASP A 107 5.83 19.13 3.56
C ASP A 107 6.66 18.56 4.73
N ALA A 108 7.94 18.30 4.50
CA ALA A 108 8.86 17.80 5.53
C ALA A 108 9.02 18.78 6.69
N ARG A 109 9.15 20.09 6.42
CA ARG A 109 9.21 21.12 7.46
C ARG A 109 7.96 21.13 8.34
N LEU A 110 6.77 21.04 7.77
CA LEU A 110 5.53 21.01 8.54
C LEU A 110 5.47 19.77 9.46
N MET A 111 5.80 18.58 8.93
CA MET A 111 5.86 17.36 9.72
C MET A 111 6.89 17.45 10.85
N ASN A 112 8.06 18.03 10.56
CA ASN A 112 9.13 18.23 11.53
C ASN A 112 8.76 19.23 12.63
N GLU A 113 8.05 20.31 12.30
CA GLU A 113 7.56 21.26 13.31
C GLU A 113 6.50 20.62 14.21
N ALA A 114 5.60 19.78 13.66
CA ALA A 114 4.64 19.03 14.46
C ALA A 114 5.34 18.04 15.43
N LEU A 115 6.43 17.41 14.99
CA LEU A 115 7.29 16.57 15.86
C LEU A 115 7.91 17.38 17.01
N LYS A 116 8.52 18.53 16.70
CA LYS A 116 9.15 19.41 17.70
C LYS A 116 8.15 19.99 18.70
N ALA A 117 6.94 20.31 18.25
CA ALA A 117 5.86 20.82 19.08
C ALA A 117 5.27 19.75 20.05
N GLY A 118 5.74 18.51 19.96
CA GLY A 118 5.43 17.43 20.89
C GLY A 118 4.26 16.55 20.47
N LYS A 119 4.02 15.50 21.27
CA LYS A 119 3.12 14.38 20.95
C LYS A 119 1.73 14.84 20.47
N LEU A 120 1.10 15.79 21.16
CA LEU A 120 -0.24 16.26 20.79
C LEU A 120 -0.30 16.79 19.35
N HIS A 121 0.64 17.64 18.97
CA HIS A 121 0.63 18.29 17.64
C HIS A 121 0.95 17.29 16.53
N ARG A 122 1.94 16.42 16.75
CA ARG A 122 2.24 15.31 15.84
C ARG A 122 1.02 14.41 15.63
N ASP A 123 0.39 13.99 16.72
CA ASP A 123 -0.75 13.07 16.66
C ASP A 123 -1.95 13.74 15.96
N VAL A 124 -2.19 15.04 16.20
CA VAL A 124 -3.22 15.82 15.48
C VAL A 124 -2.91 15.91 13.98
N LEU A 125 -1.68 16.22 13.60
CA LEU A 125 -1.30 16.28 12.18
C LEU A 125 -1.49 14.92 11.51
N GLN A 126 -0.99 13.84 12.12
CA GLN A 126 -1.16 12.48 11.60
C GLN A 126 -2.65 12.14 11.46
N GLN A 127 -3.47 12.46 12.45
CA GLN A 127 -4.90 12.22 12.39
C GLN A 127 -5.56 12.97 11.23
N LEU A 128 -5.20 14.23 10.98
CA LEU A 128 -5.73 15.00 9.86
C LEU A 128 -5.31 14.44 8.51
N LEU A 129 -4.06 14.02 8.36
CA LEU A 129 -3.54 13.37 7.15
C LEU A 129 -4.29 12.06 6.85
N VAL A 130 -4.64 11.28 7.88
CA VAL A 130 -5.41 10.05 7.73
C VAL A 130 -6.88 10.35 7.45
N SER A 131 -7.51 11.21 8.25
CA SER A 131 -8.93 11.51 8.18
C SER A 131 -9.36 12.18 6.88
N SER A 132 -8.45 12.86 6.17
CA SER A 132 -8.77 13.45 4.87
C SER A 132 -9.04 12.40 3.78
N ASP A 133 -8.43 11.21 3.88
CA ASP A 133 -8.41 10.25 2.76
C ASP A 133 -9.01 8.88 3.12
N ILE A 134 -8.96 8.45 4.38
CA ILE A 134 -9.20 7.05 4.82
C ILE A 134 -10.47 6.40 4.25
N TYR A 135 -11.56 7.14 4.06
CA TYR A 135 -12.84 6.60 3.55
C TYR A 135 -13.16 7.00 2.11
N THR A 136 -12.20 7.58 1.39
CA THR A 136 -12.38 8.01 0.00
C THR A 136 -12.13 6.89 -1.00
N ASP A 137 -11.35 5.87 -0.62
CA ASP A 137 -10.98 4.73 -1.46
C ASP A 137 -10.56 3.53 -0.58
N PRO A 138 -10.85 2.28 -0.95
CA PRO A 138 -10.39 1.11 -0.19
C PRO A 138 -8.85 1.03 -0.13
N GLN A 139 -8.13 1.57 -1.12
CA GLN A 139 -6.67 1.66 -1.10
C GLN A 139 -6.18 2.63 -0.02
N ALA A 140 -6.93 3.69 0.30
CA ALA A 140 -6.63 4.57 1.42
C ALA A 140 -7.00 3.94 2.76
N LEU A 141 -8.14 3.23 2.81
CA LEU A 141 -8.62 2.58 4.02
C LEU A 141 -7.57 1.64 4.63
N ILE A 142 -6.97 0.78 3.81
CA ILE A 142 -5.96 -0.19 4.27
C ILE A 142 -4.66 0.47 4.74
N LEU A 143 -4.38 1.72 4.33
CA LEU A 143 -3.16 2.47 4.70
C LEU A 143 -3.30 3.29 5.98
N SER A 144 -4.48 3.36 6.58
CA SER A 144 -4.58 4.01 7.88
C SER A 144 -3.71 3.27 8.91
N PRO A 145 -3.00 3.97 9.82
CA PRO A 145 -2.07 3.32 10.75
C PRO A 145 -2.73 2.21 11.59
N VAL A 146 -4.01 2.39 11.96
CA VAL A 146 -4.78 1.37 12.70
C VAL A 146 -4.99 0.11 11.86
N ASN A 147 -5.40 0.26 10.60
CA ASN A 147 -5.64 -0.88 9.71
C ASN A 147 -4.32 -1.54 9.29
N VAL A 148 -3.26 -0.75 9.05
CA VAL A 148 -1.90 -1.27 8.80
C VAL A 148 -1.46 -2.19 9.92
N ILE A 149 -1.58 -1.78 11.19
CA ILE A 149 -1.22 -2.63 12.33
C ILE A 149 -2.08 -3.88 12.40
N ARG A 150 -3.40 -3.76 12.18
CA ARG A 150 -4.32 -4.90 12.21
C ARG A 150 -3.97 -5.93 11.13
N LEU A 151 -3.75 -5.47 9.90
CA LEU A 151 -3.38 -6.30 8.75
C LEU A 151 -1.99 -6.91 8.90
N SER A 152 -1.02 -6.14 9.40
CA SER A 152 0.35 -6.62 9.64
C SER A 152 0.40 -7.82 10.57
N LYS A 153 -0.50 -7.89 11.57
CA LYS A 153 -0.59 -9.06 12.46
C LYS A 153 -1.05 -10.32 11.75
N GLU A 154 -1.99 -10.21 10.81
CA GLU A 154 -2.48 -11.36 10.05
C GLU A 154 -1.47 -11.79 8.97
N LEU A 155 -0.70 -10.83 8.43
CA LEU A 155 0.35 -11.04 7.42
C LEU A 155 1.60 -11.78 7.94
N ILE A 156 1.71 -12.05 9.25
CA ILE A 156 2.88 -12.73 9.86
C ILE A 156 2.48 -13.93 10.73
N LYS A 157 1.23 -14.38 10.63
CA LYS A 157 0.62 -15.36 11.54
C LYS A 157 0.72 -16.80 11.03
N GLY A 158 0.73 -16.98 9.71
CA GLY A 158 0.78 -18.27 9.04
C GLY A 158 2.20 -18.83 8.91
N ASP A 159 2.27 -20.12 8.62
CA ASP A 159 3.52 -20.88 8.52
C ASP A 159 4.17 -20.78 7.12
N SER A 160 3.52 -20.11 6.16
CA SER A 160 4.02 -19.92 4.80
C SER A 160 3.70 -18.51 4.29
N TYR A 161 4.45 -18.04 3.29
CA TYR A 161 4.17 -16.77 2.62
C TYR A 161 2.78 -16.78 1.94
N VAL A 162 2.38 -17.91 1.35
CA VAL A 162 1.05 -18.08 0.74
C VAL A 162 -0.06 -17.92 1.78
N ALA A 163 0.07 -18.60 2.93
CA ALA A 163 -0.89 -18.49 4.02
C ALA A 163 -0.97 -17.06 4.56
N ASN A 164 0.18 -16.40 4.75
CA ASN A 164 0.26 -15.00 5.19
C ASN A 164 -0.42 -14.03 4.22
N ALA A 165 -0.17 -14.18 2.92
CA ALA A 165 -0.79 -13.36 1.89
C ALA A 165 -2.32 -13.51 1.88
N ARG A 166 -2.81 -14.76 1.97
CA ARG A 166 -4.24 -15.06 2.06
C ARG A 166 -4.86 -14.47 3.32
N ASN A 167 -4.24 -14.66 4.48
CA ASN A 167 -4.73 -14.14 5.76
C ASN A 167 -4.85 -12.61 5.75
N GLY A 168 -3.81 -11.92 5.25
CA GLY A 168 -3.84 -10.46 5.10
C GLY A 168 -4.94 -10.00 4.15
N ALA A 169 -5.10 -10.66 3.00
CA ALA A 169 -6.13 -10.32 2.02
C ALA A 169 -7.55 -10.52 2.57
N LEU A 170 -7.82 -11.63 3.27
CA LEU A 170 -9.11 -11.88 3.91
C LEU A 170 -9.41 -10.83 5.00
N ALA A 171 -8.42 -10.49 5.82
CA ALA A 171 -8.56 -9.44 6.82
C ALA A 171 -8.79 -8.04 6.20
N ALA A 172 -8.26 -7.79 5.00
CA ALA A 172 -8.53 -6.56 4.27
C ALA A 172 -9.98 -6.51 3.73
N ILE A 173 -10.53 -7.64 3.28
CA ILE A 173 -11.96 -7.74 2.95
C ILE A 173 -12.81 -7.43 4.19
N ASP A 174 -12.49 -8.02 5.35
CA ASP A 174 -13.21 -7.76 6.61
C ASP A 174 -13.21 -6.26 6.95
N ILE A 175 -12.05 -5.59 6.86
CA ILE A 175 -11.93 -4.14 7.13
C ILE A 175 -12.78 -3.31 6.15
N ILE A 176 -12.80 -3.68 4.87
CA ILE A 176 -13.61 -2.99 3.85
C ILE A 176 -15.10 -3.16 4.15
N GLU A 177 -15.54 -4.39 4.46
CA GLU A 177 -16.93 -4.69 4.80
C GLU A 177 -17.37 -3.97 6.09
N GLU A 178 -16.53 -3.93 7.12
CA GLU A 178 -16.79 -3.15 8.35
C GLU A 178 -17.01 -1.66 8.05
N ALA A 179 -16.18 -1.05 7.22
CA ALA A 179 -16.30 0.36 6.85
C ALA A 179 -17.54 0.66 5.99
N LEU A 180 -17.98 -0.31 5.18
CA LEU A 180 -19.24 -0.24 4.44
C LEU A 180 -20.45 -0.38 5.37
N HIS A 181 -20.44 -1.37 6.26
CA HIS A 181 -21.53 -1.62 7.21
C HIS A 181 -21.72 -0.49 8.22
N SER A 182 -20.63 0.15 8.66
CA SER A 182 -20.72 1.32 9.54
C SER A 182 -21.18 2.59 8.83
N GLY A 183 -21.24 2.59 7.50
CA GLY A 183 -21.58 3.75 6.68
C GLY A 183 -20.46 4.79 6.57
N ASN A 184 -19.25 4.49 7.08
CA ASN A 184 -18.10 5.39 7.00
C ASN A 184 -17.56 5.50 5.56
N MET A 185 -17.60 4.40 4.81
CA MET A 185 -17.18 4.34 3.42
C MET A 185 -18.36 4.01 2.51
N ARG A 186 -18.33 4.51 1.27
CA ARG A 186 -19.30 4.17 0.23
C ARG A 186 -18.56 3.73 -1.02
N LEU A 187 -18.96 2.60 -1.57
CA LEU A 187 -18.47 2.09 -2.85
C LEU A 187 -19.65 1.90 -3.81
N SER A 188 -19.35 1.79 -5.11
CA SER A 188 -20.37 1.46 -6.09
C SER A 188 -20.87 0.02 -5.91
N GLU A 189 -22.08 -0.27 -6.37
CA GLU A 189 -22.61 -1.64 -6.37
C GLU A 189 -21.69 -2.61 -7.10
N MET A 190 -21.03 -2.15 -8.18
CA MET A 190 -20.02 -2.92 -8.90
C MET A 190 -18.86 -3.31 -7.98
N GLU A 191 -18.24 -2.36 -7.28
CA GLU A 191 -17.13 -2.65 -6.35
C GLU A 191 -17.54 -3.62 -5.25
N ILE A 192 -18.74 -3.43 -4.67
CA ILE A 192 -19.28 -4.29 -3.62
C ILE A 192 -19.49 -5.72 -4.12
N SER A 193 -19.97 -5.88 -5.36
CA SER A 193 -20.23 -7.21 -5.95
C SER A 193 -18.97 -8.08 -6.09
N TYR A 194 -17.77 -7.47 -6.13
CA TYR A 194 -16.51 -8.21 -6.19
C TYR A 194 -16.05 -8.77 -4.83
N LEU A 195 -16.51 -8.21 -3.70
CA LEU A 195 -16.07 -8.66 -2.37
C LEU A 195 -16.33 -10.16 -2.11
N PRO A 196 -17.54 -10.71 -2.34
CA PRO A 196 -17.78 -12.14 -2.15
C PRO A 196 -16.97 -13.00 -3.13
N ILE A 197 -16.82 -12.57 -4.38
CA ILE A 197 -16.05 -13.29 -5.41
C ILE A 197 -14.58 -13.41 -4.96
N LEU A 198 -13.98 -12.28 -4.56
CA LEU A 198 -12.59 -12.24 -4.09
C LEU A 198 -12.39 -13.06 -2.82
N ARG A 199 -13.38 -13.07 -1.92
CA ARG A 199 -13.33 -13.89 -0.70
C ARG A 199 -13.35 -15.38 -1.04
N ASP A 200 -14.23 -15.80 -1.94
CA ASP A 200 -14.32 -17.19 -2.39
C ASP A 200 -13.04 -17.64 -3.09
N ASP A 201 -12.49 -16.80 -3.99
CA ASP A 201 -11.21 -17.05 -4.65
C ASP A 201 -10.09 -17.22 -3.62
N LEU A 202 -9.98 -16.33 -2.63
CA LEU A 202 -8.98 -16.42 -1.57
C LEU A 202 -9.14 -17.68 -0.70
N ASN A 203 -10.38 -18.08 -0.39
CA ASN A 203 -10.65 -19.29 0.38
C ASN A 203 -10.33 -20.58 -0.39
N SER A 204 -10.27 -20.52 -1.72
CA SER A 204 -9.87 -21.65 -2.56
C SER A 204 -8.35 -21.88 -2.59
N ILE A 205 -7.55 -20.90 -2.13
CA ILE A 205 -6.09 -20.98 -2.13
C ILE A 205 -5.62 -21.93 -1.01
N PRO A 206 -4.82 -22.97 -1.33
CA PRO A 206 -4.24 -23.87 -0.33
C PRO A 206 -3.22 -23.14 0.57
N ASP A 207 -3.09 -23.62 1.81
CA ASP A 207 -2.14 -23.08 2.80
C ASP A 207 -0.68 -23.41 2.45
N ASN A 208 -0.47 -24.54 1.76
CA ASN A 208 0.84 -25.05 1.38
C ASN A 208 1.32 -24.41 0.07
N GLU A 209 2.58 -23.96 0.06
CA GLU A 209 3.19 -23.32 -1.10
C GLU A 209 3.35 -24.26 -2.31
N SER A 210 3.74 -25.52 -2.08
CA SER A 210 3.87 -26.52 -3.15
C SER A 210 2.52 -26.80 -3.81
N ASP A 211 1.45 -26.97 -3.02
CA ASP A 211 0.10 -27.18 -3.55
C ASP A 211 -0.36 -25.96 -4.37
N PHE A 212 -0.04 -24.74 -3.91
CA PHE A 212 -0.36 -23.52 -4.65
C PHE A 212 0.41 -23.43 -5.97
N ILE A 213 1.70 -23.77 -5.97
CA ILE A 213 2.53 -23.80 -7.18
C ILE A 213 1.97 -24.83 -8.19
N GLU A 214 1.66 -26.05 -7.74
CA GLU A 214 1.07 -27.09 -8.60
C GLU A 214 -0.28 -26.66 -9.19
N MET A 215 -1.09 -25.93 -8.42
CA MET A 215 -2.36 -25.37 -8.89
C MET A 215 -2.16 -24.26 -9.94
N MET A 216 -1.12 -23.43 -9.81
CA MET A 216 -0.88 -22.28 -10.69
C MET A 216 -0.11 -22.62 -11.96
N LEU A 217 0.87 -23.53 -11.92
CA LEU A 217 1.74 -23.85 -13.07
C LEU A 217 0.97 -24.18 -14.36
N PRO A 218 -0.12 -24.97 -14.36
CA PRO A 218 -0.89 -25.27 -15.57
C PRO A 218 -1.59 -24.05 -16.18
N LEU A 219 -1.81 -22.98 -15.41
CA LEU A 219 -2.48 -21.76 -15.85
C LEU A 219 -1.52 -20.74 -16.48
N ILE A 220 -0.21 -20.94 -16.30
CA ILE A 220 0.82 -20.01 -16.76
C ILE A 220 1.24 -20.38 -18.19
N ASP A 221 1.33 -19.37 -19.06
CA ASP A 221 1.86 -19.52 -20.42
C ASP A 221 3.38 -19.81 -20.37
N GLY A 222 3.75 -21.09 -20.53
CA GLY A 222 5.14 -21.54 -20.51
C GLY A 222 6.03 -20.96 -21.61
N SER A 223 5.48 -20.26 -22.62
CA SER A 223 6.29 -19.50 -23.58
C SER A 223 6.76 -18.14 -23.05
N LYS A 224 6.15 -17.66 -21.96
CA LYS A 224 6.43 -16.37 -21.32
C LYS A 224 6.98 -16.50 -19.90
N PHE A 225 7.01 -17.70 -19.36
CA PHE A 225 7.47 -17.99 -18.01
C PHE A 225 8.66 -18.96 -18.05
N ILE A 226 9.71 -18.64 -17.30
CA ILE A 226 10.93 -19.44 -17.20
C ILE A 226 11.02 -19.99 -15.77
N PRO A 227 10.56 -21.24 -15.51
CA PRO A 227 10.50 -21.81 -14.16
C PRO A 227 11.84 -21.78 -13.41
N ALA A 228 12.94 -22.02 -14.13
CA ALA A 228 14.28 -22.05 -13.57
C ALA A 228 14.74 -20.71 -12.95
N GLU A 229 14.17 -19.57 -13.34
CA GLU A 229 14.46 -18.26 -12.70
C GLU A 229 13.90 -18.18 -11.27
N TYR A 230 12.97 -19.06 -10.93
CA TYR A 230 12.30 -19.15 -9.63
C TYR A 230 12.70 -20.42 -8.85
N GLY A 231 13.68 -21.17 -9.35
CA GLY A 231 14.13 -22.44 -8.73
C GLY A 231 13.15 -23.60 -8.89
N LEU A 232 12.27 -23.54 -9.91
CA LEU A 232 11.31 -24.58 -10.27
C LEU A 232 11.76 -25.42 -11.47
#